data_AF-A0AAJ1Q9J7-F1
#
_entry.id   AF-A0AAJ1Q9J7-F1
#
_cell.length_a   1.000
_cell.length_b   1.000
_cell.length_c   1.000
_cell.angle_alpha   90.00
_cell.angle_beta   90.00
_cell.angle_gamma   90.00
#
_symmetry.space_group_name_H-M   'P 1'
#
loop_
_entity.id
_entity.type
_entity.pdbx_description
1 polymer ?
#
loop_
_entity_poly.entity_id
_entity_poly.type
_entity_poly.pdbx_seq_one_letter_code
_entity_poly.pdbx_strand_id
1 'polypeptide(L)'
;MVILLSIELKILICFVWAFIVFLVTALIIGVERKSQWFQRRTKYSWFNRRGFLGEALLFGYPKTIEGYGVTFLMACAISIVGYVLYLI
;
A
#
# COMPACT_ATOMS: atom_id res chain seq x y z
N MET A 1 -16.67 21.70 -17.96
CA MET A 1 -17.21 21.45 -16.60
C MET A 1 -16.09 20.79 -15.81
N VAL A 2 -15.27 21.57 -15.11
CA VAL A 2 -14.26 21.01 -14.19
C VAL A 2 -15.03 20.56 -12.95
N ILE A 3 -15.02 19.26 -12.68
CA ILE A 3 -15.66 18.71 -11.48
C ILE A 3 -14.78 19.15 -10.30
N LEU A 4 -15.16 20.23 -9.62
CA LEU A 4 -14.49 20.69 -8.41
C LEU A 4 -14.80 19.69 -7.28
N LEU A 5 -14.04 18.61 -7.21
CA LEU A 5 -14.13 17.63 -6.13
C LEU A 5 -13.79 18.30 -4.80
N SER A 6 -14.58 18.04 -3.77
CA SER A 6 -14.27 18.52 -2.42
C SER A 6 -12.97 17.91 -1.91
N ILE A 7 -12.29 18.62 -1.01
CA ILE A 7 -11.01 18.16 -0.44
C ILE A 7 -11.20 16.84 0.31
N GLU A 8 -12.31 16.67 1.04
CA GLU A 8 -12.59 15.42 1.77
C GLU A 8 -12.70 14.23 0.82
N LEU A 9 -13.37 14.43 -0.33
CA LEU A 9 -13.55 13.38 -1.31
C LEU A 9 -12.23 13.01 -2.00
N LYS A 10 -11.37 13.99 -2.29
CA LYS A 10 -10.02 13.73 -2.81
C LYS A 10 -9.17 12.91 -1.83
N ILE A 11 -9.22 13.26 -0.54
CA ILE A 11 -8.52 12.51 0.51
C ILE A 11 -9.05 11.07 0.59
N LEU A 12 -10.38 10.90 0.54
CA LEU A 12 -11.00 9.58 0.56
C LEU A 12 -10.57 8.74 -0.65
N ILE A 13 -10.56 9.31 -1.85
CA ILE A 13 -10.11 8.63 -3.07
C ILE A 13 -8.64 8.21 -2.93
N CYS A 14 -7.76 9.10 -2.49
CA CYS A 14 -6.35 8.77 -2.24
C CYS A 14 -6.18 7.61 -1.25
N PHE A 15 -6.95 7.62 -0.16
CA PHE A 15 -6.90 6.58 0.85
C PHE A 15 -7.37 5.21 0.31
N VAL A 16 -8.51 5.19 -0.38
CA VAL A 16 -9.04 3.97 -1.01
C VAL A 16 -8.09 3.46 -2.09
N TRP A 17 -7.55 4.36 -2.91
CA TRP A 17 -6.58 4.03 -3.95
C TRP A 17 -5.32 3.39 -3.38
N ALA A 18 -4.75 3.94 -2.31
CA ALA A 18 -3.62 3.34 -1.63
C ALA A 18 -3.95 1.92 -1.18
N PHE A 19 -5.12 1.70 -0.57
CA PHE A 19 -5.56 0.38 -0.14
C PHE A 19 -5.62 -0.62 -1.30
N ILE A 20 -6.16 -0.21 -2.45
CA ILE A 20 -6.22 -1.01 -3.68
C ILE A 20 -4.80 -1.36 -4.16
N VAL A 21 -3.90 -0.38 -4.23
CA VAL A 21 -2.51 -0.61 -4.65
C VAL A 21 -1.82 -1.64 -3.76
N PHE A 22 -1.96 -1.52 -2.43
CA PHE A 22 -1.39 -2.49 -1.49
C PHE A 22 -2.00 -3.89 -1.65
N LEU A 23 -3.33 -4.00 -1.80
CA LEU A 23 -4.01 -5.29 -2.00
C LEU A 23 -3.58 -5.96 -3.30
N VAL A 24 -3.68 -5.25 -4.42
CA VAL A 24 -3.36 -5.78 -5.75
C VAL A 24 -1.89 -6.20 -5.81
N THR A 25 -0.99 -5.39 -5.25
CA THR A 25 0.44 -5.74 -5.19
C THR A 25 0.66 -7.00 -4.34
N ALA A 26 -0.05 -7.16 -3.22
CA ALA A 26 0.09 -8.34 -2.37
C ALA A 26 -0.40 -9.60 -3.07
N LEU A 27 -1.49 -9.49 -3.85
CA LEU A 27 -2.02 -10.58 -4.66
C LEU A 27 -1.07 -10.97 -5.80
N ILE A 28 -0.50 -10.00 -6.53
CA ILE A 28 0.44 -10.25 -7.63
C ILE A 28 1.72 -10.91 -7.13
N ILE A 29 2.28 -10.43 -6.03
CA ILE A 29 3.55 -10.94 -5.49
C ILE A 29 3.36 -12.30 -4.83
N GLY A 30 2.21 -12.52 -4.20
CA GLY A 30 1.94 -13.73 -3.44
C GLY A 30 2.68 -13.78 -2.09
N VAL A 31 2.27 -14.71 -1.23
CA VAL A 31 2.74 -14.78 0.17
C VAL A 31 4.23 -15.16 0.25
N GLU A 32 4.70 -16.05 -0.62
CA GLU A 32 6.07 -16.56 -0.63
C GLU A 32 7.08 -15.44 -0.91
N ARG A 33 6.97 -14.80 -2.08
CA ARG A 33 7.85 -13.68 -2.47
C ARG A 33 7.72 -12.51 -1.52
N LYS A 34 6.51 -12.23 -1.02
CA LYS A 34 6.30 -11.19 0.00
C LYS A 34 7.12 -11.47 1.26
N SER A 35 7.16 -12.71 1.75
CA SER A 35 7.95 -13.10 2.93
C SER A 35 9.47 -13.09 2.67
N GLN A 36 9.88 -13.33 1.42
CA GLN A 36 11.27 -13.27 0.98
C GLN A 36 11.76 -11.84 0.75
N TRP A 37 10.89 -10.92 0.32
CA TRP A 37 11.28 -9.56 -0.01
C TRP A 37 11.08 -8.58 1.12
N PHE A 38 10.15 -8.87 2.03
CA PHE A 38 9.79 -8.01 3.14
C PHE A 38 9.87 -8.76 4.46
N GLN A 39 10.40 -8.08 5.47
CA GLN A 39 10.48 -8.61 6.82
C GLN A 39 9.28 -8.18 7.65
N ARG A 40 8.57 -9.16 8.21
CA ARG A 40 7.52 -8.94 9.20
C ARG A 40 8.16 -8.50 10.52
N ARG A 41 7.48 -7.62 11.28
CA ARG A 41 7.93 -7.29 12.64
C ARG A 41 7.88 -8.56 13.49
N THR A 42 8.99 -8.90 14.14
CA THR A 42 9.14 -10.16 14.90
C THR A 42 8.60 -10.08 16.32
N LYS A 43 8.45 -8.87 16.90
CA LYS A 43 7.82 -8.68 18.22
C LYS A 43 6.29 -8.67 18.11
N TYR A 44 5.68 -9.83 18.32
CA TYR A 44 4.24 -9.95 18.49
C TYR A 44 3.88 -10.05 19.98
N SER A 45 3.09 -9.11 20.47
CA SER A 45 2.38 -9.20 21.76
C SER A 45 0.96 -9.70 21.51
N TRP A 46 0.28 -10.25 22.52
CA TRP A 46 -1.12 -10.68 22.43
C TRP A 46 -2.04 -9.56 21.92
N PHE A 47 -1.71 -8.29 22.25
CA PHE A 47 -2.43 -7.10 21.80
C PHE A 47 -2.07 -6.64 20.36
N ASN A 48 -1.05 -7.22 19.73
CA ASN A 48 -0.52 -6.86 18.40
C ASN A 48 -0.78 -7.94 17.33
N ARG A 49 -1.64 -8.93 17.62
CA ARG A 49 -2.05 -9.93 16.64
C ARG A 49 -2.88 -9.25 15.55
N ARG A 50 -2.42 -9.37 14.30
CA ARG A 50 -3.08 -8.78 13.13
C ARG A 50 -4.12 -9.78 12.60
N GLY A 51 -5.27 -9.28 12.18
CA GLY A 51 -6.24 -10.09 11.43
C GLY A 51 -5.74 -10.42 10.02
N PHE A 52 -6.48 -11.27 9.30
CA PHE A 52 -6.13 -11.74 7.94
C PHE A 52 -5.83 -10.58 6.97
N LEU A 53 -6.68 -9.55 6.95
CA LEU A 53 -6.46 -8.35 6.13
C LEU A 53 -5.18 -7.59 6.54
N GLY A 54 -4.90 -7.50 7.84
CA GLY A 54 -3.68 -6.88 8.33
C GLY A 54 -2.43 -7.63 7.89
N GLU A 55 -2.47 -8.97 7.83
CA GLU A 55 -1.34 -9.76 7.31
C GLU A 55 -1.17 -9.62 5.79
N ALA A 56 -2.28 -9.57 5.04
CA ALA A 56 -2.24 -9.42 3.59
C ALA A 56 -1.76 -8.03 3.15
N LEU A 57 -2.17 -6.98 3.85
CA LEU A 57 -1.87 -5.59 3.49
C LEU A 57 -0.53 -5.09 4.03
N LEU A 58 -0.10 -5.57 5.20
CA LEU A 58 1.12 -5.07 5.81
C LEU A 58 2.30 -5.85 5.27
N PHE A 59 3.05 -5.22 4.38
CA PHE A 59 4.28 -5.79 3.81
C PHE A 59 5.39 -5.90 4.85
N GLY A 60 5.51 -4.91 5.74
CA GLY A 60 6.67 -4.79 6.63
C GLY A 60 7.74 -3.92 5.97
N TYR A 61 9.00 -4.10 6.37
CA TYR A 61 10.10 -3.35 5.76
C TYR A 61 10.73 -4.16 4.63
N PRO A 62 11.05 -3.54 3.48
CA PRO A 62 11.77 -4.22 2.41
C PRO A 62 13.17 -4.59 2.91
N LYS A 63 13.61 -5.80 2.59
CA LYS A 63 14.95 -6.33 2.92
C LYS A 63 15.77 -6.74 1.69
N THR A 64 15.17 -6.70 0.51
CA THR A 64 15.76 -7.07 -0.78
C THR A 64 15.60 -5.95 -1.80
N ILE A 65 16.40 -5.95 -2.86
CA ILE A 65 16.32 -4.95 -3.95
C ILE A 65 14.93 -5.01 -4.60
N GLU A 66 14.39 -6.20 -4.80
CA GLU A 66 13.04 -6.44 -5.32
C GLU A 66 11.98 -5.83 -4.39
N GLY A 67 12.12 -6.03 -3.08
CA GLY A 67 11.26 -5.40 -2.08
C GLY A 67 11.30 -3.87 -2.14
N TYR A 68 12.49 -3.28 -2.30
CA TYR A 68 12.63 -1.84 -2.49
C TYR A 68 12.01 -1.36 -3.81
N GLY A 69 12.22 -2.10 -4.90
CA GLY A 69 11.63 -1.81 -6.21
C GLY A 69 10.11 -1.84 -6.19
N VAL A 70 9.52 -2.86 -5.56
CA VAL A 70 8.07 -2.96 -5.35
C VAL A 70 7.56 -1.80 -4.51
N THR A 71 8.26 -1.46 -3.41
CA THR A 71 7.89 -0.33 -2.55
C THR A 71 7.89 0.98 -3.33
N PHE A 72 8.91 1.20 -4.15
CA PHE A 72 9.02 2.37 -5.01
C PHE A 72 7.88 2.44 -6.04
N LEU A 73 7.57 1.33 -6.72
CA LEU A 73 6.47 1.27 -7.68
C LEU A 73 5.11 1.53 -7.03
N MET A 74 4.85 0.97 -5.85
CA MET A 74 3.62 1.26 -5.10
C MET A 74 3.54 2.75 -4.73
N ALA A 75 4.64 3.34 -4.25
CA ALA A 75 4.69 4.76 -3.93
C ALA A 75 4.40 5.63 -5.16
N CYS A 76 5.04 5.35 -6.30
CA CYS A 76 4.77 6.05 -7.57
C CYS A 76 3.30 5.93 -7.97
N ALA A 77 2.71 4.73 -7.93
CA ALA A 77 1.32 4.51 -8.30
C ALA A 77 0.32 5.29 -7.42
N ILE A 78 0.62 5.43 -6.12
CA ILE A 78 -0.18 6.23 -5.19
C ILE A 78 0.02 7.72 -5.46
N SER A 79 1.26 8.15 -5.63
CA SER A 79 1.60 9.56 -5.87
C SER A 79 1.03 10.10 -7.17
N ILE A 80 0.97 9.30 -8.23
CA ILE A 80 0.36 9.71 -9.51
C ILE A 80 -1.10 10.11 -9.32
N VAL A 81 -1.89 9.29 -8.61
CA VAL A 81 -3.31 9.61 -8.37
C VAL A 81 -3.46 10.83 -7.46
N GLY A 82 -2.63 10.95 -6.42
CA GLY A 82 -2.61 12.14 -5.58
C GLY A 82 -2.29 13.41 -6.38
N TYR A 83 -1.36 13.35 -7.32
CA TYR A 83 -1.01 14.47 -8.19
C TYR A 83 -2.13 14.82 -9.17
N VAL A 84 -2.78 13.83 -9.78
CA VAL A 84 -3.95 14.07 -10.66
C VAL A 84 -5.09 14.74 -9.89
N LEU A 85 -5.41 14.26 -8.68
CA LEU A 85 -6.46 14.86 -7.84
C LEU A 85 -6.10 16.25 -7.31
N TYR A 86 -4.81 16.56 -7.19
CA TYR A 86 -4.35 17.91 -6.87
C TYR A 86 -4.60 18.90 -8.02
N LEU A 87 -4.47 18.46 -9.27
CA LEU A 87 -4.65 19.30 -10.46
C LEU A 87 -6.12 19.55 -10.85
N ILE A 88 -7.03 18.64 -10.51
CA ILE A 88 -8.48 18.74 -10.76
C ILE A 88 -9.13 19.59 -9.67
#